data_AF-A0A8T3AER5-F1
#
_entry.id   AF-A0A8T3AER5-F1
#
_cell.length_a   1.000
_cell.length_b   1.000
_cell.length_c   1.000
_cell.angle_alpha   90.00
_cell.angle_beta   90.00
_cell.angle_gamma   90.00
#
_symmetry.space_group_name_H-M   'P 1'
#
loop_
_entity.id
_entity.type
_entity.pdbx_description
1 polymer ?
#
loop_
_entity_poly.entity_id
_entity_poly.type
_entity_poly.pdbx_seq_one_letter_code
_entity_poly.pdbx_strand_id
1 'polypeptide(L)' 'MALVQRNLYMGGGESGSTSSTSVGDEEACAVCLEEMVEGGKEVVRTPCKHKFHGGCIRRWFEESGFCPLCRFNIGP' A
#
# COMPACT_ATOMS: atom_id res chain seq x y z
N MET A 1 -52.92 0.56 -27.91
CA MET A 1 -52.45 1.74 -27.16
C MET A 1 -51.72 1.22 -25.92
N ALA A 2 -50.50 0.67 -26.04
CA ALA A 2 -49.23 1.42 -25.88
C ALA A 2 -49.39 2.49 -24.80
N LEU A 3 -48.86 2.33 -23.58
CA LEU A 3 -47.46 2.63 -23.26
C LEU A 3 -46.90 1.61 -22.25
N VAL A 4 -45.98 0.77 -22.73
CA VAL A 4 -45.04 0.03 -21.88
C VAL A 4 -44.02 1.04 -21.35
N GLN A 5 -44.05 1.33 -20.05
CA GLN A 5 -43.04 2.18 -19.43
C GLN A 5 -41.65 1.55 -19.63
N ARG A 6 -40.77 2.32 -20.25
CA ARG A 6 -39.47 1.93 -20.78
C ARG A 6 -38.53 1.42 -19.66
N ASN A 7 -38.49 0.11 -19.44
CA ASN A 7 -37.43 -0.57 -18.69
C ASN A 7 -36.32 -0.95 -19.68
N LEU A 8 -35.39 -0.03 -19.92
CA LEU A 8 -34.14 -0.28 -20.63
C LEU A 8 -33.01 -0.13 -19.60
N TYR A 9 -32.08 -1.09 -19.59
CA TYR A 9 -30.79 -1.16 -18.85
C TYR A 9 -30.93 -1.29 -17.31
N MET A 10 -30.57 -2.39 -16.62
CA MET A 10 -29.34 -3.20 -16.65
C MET A 10 -29.63 -4.64 -16.18
N GLY A 11 -29.25 -5.62 -16.98
CA GLY A 11 -29.10 -7.02 -16.56
C GLY A 11 -27.71 -7.48 -16.98
N GLY A 12 -26.86 -7.80 -16.00
CA GLY A 12 -25.52 -8.32 -16.21
C GLY A 12 -24.84 -8.58 -14.88
N GLY A 13 -25.08 -9.76 -14.31
CA GLY A 13 -24.30 -10.26 -13.20
C GLY A 13 -22.91 -10.64 -13.69
N GLU A 14 -21.90 -9.98 -13.14
CA GLU A 14 -20.52 -10.44 -13.15
C GLU A 14 -20.15 -10.79 -11.71
N SER A 15 -20.00 -12.10 -11.52
CA SER A 15 -19.41 -12.71 -10.35
C SER A 15 -17.97 -12.26 -10.22
N GLY A 16 -17.66 -11.56 -9.12
CA GLY A 16 -16.33 -11.11 -8.76
C GLY A 16 -16.19 -10.91 -7.26
N SER A 17 -16.75 -11.81 -6.46
CA SER A 17 -16.28 -12.00 -5.09
C SER A 17 -14.87 -12.60 -5.15
N THR A 18 -13.85 -11.75 -5.20
CA THR A 18 -12.52 -12.12 -4.70
C THR A 18 -12.00 -10.95 -3.88
N SER A 19 -12.33 -11.04 -2.60
CA SER A 19 -11.49 -10.64 -1.49
C SER A 19 -11.00 -9.20 -1.51
N SER A 20 -11.55 -8.43 -0.60
CA SER A 20 -10.74 -7.62 0.29
C SER A 20 -9.38 -8.29 0.51
N THR A 21 -8.39 -7.85 -0.24
CA THR A 21 -7.05 -7.85 0.27
C THR A 21 -6.77 -6.38 0.39
N SER A 22 -7.12 -5.84 1.56
CA SER A 22 -6.30 -4.80 2.15
C SER A 22 -4.90 -5.43 2.22
N VAL A 23 -4.17 -5.44 1.10
CA VAL A 23 -2.78 -5.87 1.07
C VAL A 23 -2.13 -4.80 1.91
N GLY A 24 -1.88 -5.12 3.17
CA GLY A 24 -1.34 -4.18 4.11
C GLY A 24 -0.07 -3.62 3.51
N ASP A 25 -0.07 -2.33 3.21
CA ASP A 25 1.12 -1.50 2.96
C ASP A 25 2.12 -1.53 4.15
N GLU A 26 1.87 -2.40 5.13
CA GLU A 26 2.63 -2.68 6.34
C GLU A 26 3.60 -3.87 6.18
N GLU A 27 3.52 -4.62 5.08
CA GLU A 27 4.33 -5.82 4.82
C GLU A 27 5.30 -5.69 3.64
N ALA A 28 5.24 -4.60 2.87
CA ALA A 28 6.19 -4.29 1.82
C ALA A 28 6.97 -3.00 2.10
N CYS A 29 8.23 -2.93 1.67
CA CYS A 29 9.06 -1.75 1.84
C CYS A 29 8.71 -0.69 0.79
N ALA A 30 8.15 0.45 1.19
CA ALA A 30 7.76 1.52 0.25
C ALA A 30 8.94 2.21 -0.47
N VAL A 31 10.18 1.87 -0.15
CA VAL A 31 11.38 2.42 -0.81
C VAL A 31 11.80 1.57 -2.02
N CYS A 32 11.84 0.23 -1.88
CA CYS A 32 12.19 -0.69 -2.97
C CYS A 32 11.00 -1.46 -3.56
N LEU A 33 9.81 -1.28 -2.98
CA LEU A 33 8.56 -1.96 -3.34
C LEU A 33 8.64 -3.49 -3.29
N GLU A 34 9.56 -4.03 -2.49
CA GLU A 34 9.70 -5.47 -2.24
C GLU A 34 9.05 -5.87 -0.91
N GLU A 35 8.58 -7.12 -0.85
CA GLU A 35 8.02 -7.73 0.36
C GLU A 35 9.08 -7.82 1.48
N MET A 36 8.67 -7.51 2.70
CA MET A 36 9.51 -7.63 3.90
C MET A 36 9.52 -9.09 4.36
N VAL A 37 10.25 -9.93 3.64
CA VAL A 37 10.39 -11.36 3.93
C VAL A 37 11.18 -11.57 5.22
N GLU A 38 10.63 -12.38 6.13
CA GLU A 38 11.29 -12.77 7.38
C GLU A 38 12.57 -13.56 7.07
N GLY A 39 13.73 -12.99 7.41
CA GLY A 39 15.06 -13.59 7.18
C GLY A 39 15.83 -13.07 5.95
N GLY A 40 15.28 -12.14 5.18
CA GLY A 40 15.99 -11.57 4.01
C GLY A 40 16.90 -10.40 4.35
N LYS A 41 16.29 -9.27 4.72
CA LYS A 41 16.96 -7.97 4.91
C LYS A 41 16.63 -7.45 6.31
N GLU A 42 17.55 -6.73 6.95
CA GLU A 42 17.26 -6.08 8.24
C GLU A 42 16.05 -5.15 8.07
N VAL A 43 15.04 -5.25 8.93
CA VAL A 43 13.85 -4.38 8.91
C VAL A 43 13.91 -3.43 10.09
N VAL A 44 13.82 -2.14 9.82
CA VAL A 44 13.88 -1.07 10.82
C VAL A 44 12.51 -0.42 10.92
N ARG A 45 12.05 -0.22 12.15
CA ARG A 45 10.82 0.50 12.44
C ARG A 45 11.14 1.94 12.83
N THR A 46 10.56 2.87 12.11
CA THR A 46 10.70 4.32 12.32
C THR A 46 9.85 4.80 13.50
N PRO A 47 10.15 5.97 14.11
CA PRO A 47 9.36 6.52 15.21
C PRO A 47 7.90 6.83 14.82
N CYS A 48 7.62 7.03 13.53
CA CYS A 48 6.27 7.16 13.00
C CYS A 48 5.56 5.82 12.77
N LYS A 49 6.12 4.71 13.29
CA LYS A 49 5.60 3.33 13.29
C LYS A 49 5.68 2.56 11.96
N HIS A 50 6.18 3.16 10.90
CA HIS A 50 6.37 2.51 9.60
C HIS A 50 7.63 1.65 9.55
N LYS A 51 7.58 0.56 8.78
CA LYS A 51 8.66 -0.43 8.64
C LYS A 51 9.29 -0.32 7.26
N PHE A 52 10.61 -0.42 7.20
CA PHE A 52 11.37 -0.40 5.96
C PHE A 52 12.61 -1.29 6.09
N HIS A 53 13.20 -1.72 4.98
CA HIS A 53 14.52 -2.35 5.05
C HIS A 53 15.55 -1.34 5.58
N GLY A 54 16.42 -1.77 6.50
CA GLY A 54 17.48 -0.97 7.10
C GLY A 54 18.41 -0.34 6.08
N GLY A 55 18.78 -1.08 5.03
CA GLY A 55 19.53 -0.52 3.90
C GLY A 55 18.75 0.55 3.14
N CYS A 56 17.48 0.29 2.85
CA CYS A 56 16.64 1.20 2.08
C CYS A 56 16.36 2.51 2.84
N ILE A 57 15.98 2.42 4.12
CA ILE A 57 15.67 3.60 4.93
C ILE A 57 16.91 4.43 5.23
N ARG A 58 18.09 3.80 5.40
CA ARG A 58 19.36 4.51 5.55
C ARG A 58 19.69 5.32 4.31
N ARG A 59 19.65 4.71 3.12
CA ARG A 59 19.87 5.43 1.84
C ARG A 59 18.89 6.57 1.66
N TRP A 60 17.61 6.33 1.98
CA TRP A 60 16.57 7.34 1.89
C TRP A 60 16.83 8.52 2.83
N PHE A 61 17.33 8.27 4.05
CA PHE A 61 17.70 9.34 4.97
C PHE A 61 18.92 10.15 4.53
N GLU A 62 19.88 9.53 3.82
CA GLU A 62 21.01 10.27 3.24
C GLU A 62 20.53 11.34 2.25
N GLU A 63 19.36 11.15 1.62
CA GLU A 63 18.84 12.05 0.58
C GLU A 63 17.72 12.99 1.09
N SER A 64 16.69 12.45 1.75
CA SER A 64 15.48 13.21 2.12
C SER A 64 15.34 13.48 3.61
N GLY A 65 15.72 12.56 4.51
CA GLY A 65 15.53 12.75 5.97
C GLY A 65 14.09 12.61 6.49
N PHE A 66 13.11 12.35 5.62
CA PHE A 66 11.68 12.22 5.99
C PHE A 66 11.14 10.82 5.71
N CYS A 67 10.07 10.42 6.39
CA CYS A 67 9.37 9.17 6.09
C CYS A 67 8.70 9.22 4.70
N PRO A 68 8.89 8.22 3.82
CA PRO A 68 8.24 8.20 2.51
C PRO A 68 6.71 8.00 2.58
N LEU A 69 6.20 7.39 3.66
CA LEU A 69 4.76 7.10 3.82
C LEU A 69 3.99 8.27 4.43
N CYS A 70 4.54 8.92 5.45
CA CYS A 70 3.83 9.95 6.20
C CYS A 70 4.53 11.31 6.25
N ARG A 71 5.68 11.47 5.58
CA ARG A 71 6.51 12.68 5.59
C ARG A 71 6.92 13.14 7.00
N PHE A 72 6.85 12.25 7.98
CA PHE A 72 7.33 12.52 9.32
C PHE A 72 8.84 12.78 9.28
N ASN A 73 9.29 13.84 9.93
CA ASN A 73 10.71 14.17 10.03
C ASN A 73 11.39 13.18 10.99
N ILE A 74 12.29 12.35 10.47
CA ILE A 74 13.04 11.36 11.26
C ILE A 74 14.50 11.82 11.47
N GLY A 75 14.83 13.04 11.02
CA GLY A 75 16.08 13.72 11.35
C GLY A 75 16.30 13.90 12.87
N PRO A 76 17.54 14.22 13.28
CA PRO A 76 18.03 14.11 14.66
C PRO A 76 17.21 14.86 15.71
#